data_AF-A0A2J7QBI8-F1
#
_entry.id   AF-A0A2J7QBI8-F1
#
_cell.length_a   1.000
_cell.length_b   1.000
_cell.length_c   1.000
_cell.angle_alpha   90.00
_cell.angle_beta   90.00
_cell.angle_gamma   90.00
#
_symmetry.space_group_name_H-M   'P 1'
#
loop_
_entity.id
_entity.type
_entity.pdbx_description
1 polymer ?
#
loop_
_entity_poly.entity_id
_entity_poly.type
_entity_poly.pdbx_seq_one_letter_code
_entity_poly.pdbx_strand_id
1 'polypeptide(L)'
;MFGSNKCSTSVTGKPKHYIRNEVVAFEEDQTHEFKGHRNISVADVPPWCINASNNTSTRKAISRNLCGFLNTGCGGTVYIGILDGGRVQGVRLTRYQQDHLLLSLQDAMNAFRPPVPRFMYTTEFVPVLEPGDEYPYQFLPVSEKVRAQPHYLRSHLFCWCDYDALGSFNGGVIPMSYVVEISIIPIYRDDPWVRAFIPDCKIATNPIFQCEDGQIYFRKQSTLVTYSLRDVEQLAREEVLLYRMPQLMKAWKDMMTYRTLQQLVDEALDQKKDNSCNEDQKK
;
A
#
# COMPACT_ATOMS: atom_id res chain seq x y z
N MET A 1 34.54 -12.35 20.76
CA MET A 1 34.28 -13.63 20.08
C MET A 1 32.89 -14.10 20.46
N PHE A 2 31.89 -13.85 19.62
CA PHE A 2 30.62 -14.58 19.62
C PHE A 2 30.18 -14.66 18.16
N GLY A 3 30.37 -15.83 17.57
CA GLY A 3 29.89 -16.16 16.24
C GLY A 3 28.40 -16.41 16.29
N SER A 4 27.69 -15.82 15.33
CA SER A 4 26.29 -16.12 15.07
C SER A 4 26.20 -16.67 13.66
N ASN A 5 25.71 -17.90 13.61
CA ASN A 5 25.71 -18.80 12.47
C ASN A 5 24.97 -18.24 11.26
N LYS A 6 25.56 -18.55 10.10
CA LYS A 6 24.97 -18.49 8.77
C LYS A 6 23.64 -19.26 8.77
N CYS A 7 22.55 -18.57 8.43
CA CYS A 7 21.40 -19.22 7.81
C CYS A 7 21.34 -18.70 6.37
N SER A 8 22.21 -19.24 5.52
CA SER A 8 22.11 -19.05 4.08
C SER A 8 21.18 -20.13 3.55
N THR A 9 19.88 -19.87 3.60
CA THR A 9 18.89 -20.61 2.81
C THR A 9 19.17 -20.33 1.34
N SER A 10 19.75 -21.31 0.66
CA SER A 10 19.92 -21.32 -0.79
C SER A 10 18.55 -21.41 -1.47
N VAL A 11 18.00 -20.28 -1.89
CA VAL A 11 16.78 -20.23 -2.72
C VAL A 11 17.20 -20.50 -4.16
N THR A 12 17.06 -21.76 -4.59
CA THR A 12 17.24 -22.20 -5.98
C THR A 12 16.02 -21.81 -6.83
N GLY A 13 15.81 -20.52 -7.02
CA GLY A 13 14.87 -19.95 -8.00
C GLY A 13 15.65 -19.16 -9.04
N LYS A 14 15.25 -19.25 -10.32
CA LYS A 14 15.79 -18.33 -11.34
C LYS A 14 15.55 -16.88 -10.86
N PRO A 15 16.52 -15.97 -11.03
CA PRO A 15 16.34 -14.59 -10.62
C PRO A 15 15.17 -13.96 -11.38
N LYS A 16 14.31 -13.24 -10.64
CA LYS A 16 13.16 -12.51 -11.18
C LYS A 16 13.63 -11.50 -12.22
N HIS A 17 13.01 -11.50 -13.39
CA HIS A 17 13.28 -10.58 -14.49
C HIS A 17 12.02 -10.40 -15.33
N TYR A 18 11.97 -9.33 -16.12
CA TYR A 18 10.99 -9.11 -17.17
C TYR A 18 11.65 -9.18 -18.54
N ILE A 19 10.88 -9.45 -19.59
CA ILE A 19 11.36 -9.41 -20.97
C ILE A 19 10.75 -8.20 -21.67
N ARG A 20 11.58 -7.42 -22.38
CA ARG A 20 11.13 -6.21 -23.08
C ARG A 20 10.07 -6.56 -24.13
N ASN A 21 9.07 -5.70 -24.25
CA ASN A 21 7.93 -5.79 -25.18
C ASN A 21 6.95 -6.93 -24.92
N GLU A 22 7.20 -7.82 -23.96
CA GLU A 22 6.18 -8.76 -23.50
C GLU A 22 5.06 -8.04 -22.75
N VAL A 23 3.88 -8.67 -22.72
CA VAL A 23 2.72 -8.19 -21.97
C VAL A 23 2.64 -9.00 -20.69
N VAL A 24 2.56 -8.32 -19.55
CA VAL A 24 2.38 -8.99 -18.26
C VAL A 24 1.04 -9.72 -18.19
N ALA A 25 0.99 -10.79 -17.40
CA ALA A 25 -0.21 -11.64 -17.26
C ALA A 25 -1.29 -11.06 -16.33
N PHE A 26 -1.14 -9.82 -15.88
CA PHE A 26 -2.05 -9.11 -14.99
C PHE A 26 -2.39 -7.73 -15.54
N GLU A 27 -3.56 -7.22 -15.17
CA GLU A 27 -4.06 -5.92 -15.61
C GLU A 27 -4.03 -4.91 -14.45
N GLU A 28 -4.23 -3.62 -14.76
CA GLU A 28 -4.44 -2.62 -13.71
C GLU A 28 -5.76 -2.88 -12.97
N ASP A 29 -5.68 -2.99 -11.65
CA ASP A 29 -6.82 -3.35 -10.80
C ASP A 29 -6.70 -2.71 -9.41
N GLN A 30 -7.38 -3.31 -8.42
CA GLN A 30 -7.39 -2.84 -7.03
C GLN A 30 -6.02 -2.91 -6.35
N THR A 31 -5.11 -3.72 -6.87
CA THR A 31 -3.79 -4.00 -6.28
C THR A 31 -2.64 -3.80 -7.26
N HIS A 32 -2.88 -3.52 -8.53
CA HIS A 32 -1.85 -3.33 -9.56
C HIS A 32 -2.05 -1.98 -10.26
N GLU A 33 -0.98 -1.20 -10.39
CA GLU A 33 -0.96 0.08 -11.11
C GLU A 33 0.29 0.17 -11.99
N PHE A 34 0.14 0.59 -13.24
CA PHE A 34 1.24 0.76 -14.19
C PHE A 34 1.59 2.23 -14.37
N LYS A 35 2.90 2.52 -14.46
CA LYS A 35 3.41 3.87 -14.68
C LYS A 35 4.61 3.87 -15.62
N GLY A 36 4.49 4.56 -16.73
CA GLY A 36 5.61 4.79 -17.67
C GLY A 36 6.65 5.84 -17.22
N HIS A 37 6.55 6.38 -15.99
CA HIS A 37 7.41 7.46 -15.51
C HIS A 37 7.79 7.28 -14.03
N ARG A 38 8.87 7.93 -13.60
CA ARG A 38 9.44 7.82 -12.24
C ARG A 38 9.12 8.99 -11.31
N ASN A 39 8.16 9.85 -11.65
CA ASN A 39 7.75 10.99 -10.82
C ASN A 39 7.03 10.48 -9.56
N ILE A 40 7.75 10.40 -8.45
CA ILE A 40 7.24 9.89 -7.18
C ILE A 40 6.29 10.90 -6.56
N SER A 41 6.77 12.13 -6.36
CA SER A 41 6.04 13.19 -5.68
C SER A 41 5.31 14.12 -6.65
N VAL A 42 4.35 14.88 -6.15
CA VAL A 42 3.65 15.93 -6.91
C VAL A 42 4.63 17.00 -7.39
N ALA A 43 5.65 17.34 -6.60
CA ALA A 43 6.66 18.33 -6.96
C ALA A 43 7.62 17.83 -8.06
N ASP A 44 7.72 16.51 -8.24
CA ASP A 44 8.50 15.92 -9.34
C ASP A 44 7.78 16.05 -10.68
N VAL A 45 6.45 16.24 -10.68
CA VAL A 45 5.66 16.31 -11.92
C VAL A 45 5.90 17.67 -12.60
N PRO A 46 6.42 17.70 -13.83
CA PRO A 46 6.69 18.96 -14.49
C PRO A 46 5.42 19.77 -14.81
N PRO A 47 5.45 21.11 -14.73
CA PRO A 47 4.28 21.94 -15.00
C PRO A 47 3.70 21.76 -16.41
N TRP A 48 4.55 21.48 -17.39
CA TRP A 48 4.12 21.24 -18.79
C TRP A 48 3.38 19.91 -19.00
N CYS A 49 3.29 19.05 -17.99
CA CYS A 49 2.43 17.86 -18.04
C CYS A 49 0.95 18.20 -17.76
N ILE A 50 0.67 19.41 -17.25
CA ILE A 50 -0.68 19.88 -16.94
C ILE A 50 -1.27 20.55 -18.19
N ASN A 51 -2.40 20.02 -18.65
CA ASN A 51 -3.18 20.63 -19.73
C ASN A 51 -3.93 21.85 -19.18
N ALA A 52 -3.54 23.04 -19.64
CA ALA A 52 -4.12 24.30 -19.20
C ALA A 52 -5.62 24.45 -19.53
N SER A 53 -6.13 23.75 -20.55
CA SER A 53 -7.52 23.89 -21.01
C SER A 53 -8.55 23.22 -20.09
N ASN A 54 -8.20 22.10 -19.47
CA ASN A 54 -9.11 21.29 -18.65
C ASN A 54 -8.50 20.90 -17.30
N ASN A 55 -7.34 21.45 -16.96
CA ASN A 55 -6.56 21.15 -15.75
C ASN A 55 -6.29 19.65 -15.54
N THR A 56 -6.26 18.86 -16.63
CA THR A 56 -5.92 17.44 -16.57
C THR A 56 -4.43 17.26 -16.75
N SER A 57 -3.80 16.41 -15.92
CA SER A 57 -2.39 16.11 -16.06
C SER A 57 -2.20 14.80 -16.84
N THR A 58 -1.31 14.82 -17.83
CA THR A 58 -0.87 13.63 -18.58
C THR A 58 -0.05 12.67 -17.72
N ARG A 59 0.51 13.17 -16.61
CA ARG A 59 1.26 12.38 -15.63
C ARG A 59 0.79 12.72 -14.22
N LYS A 60 0.51 11.71 -13.42
CA LYS A 60 0.12 11.89 -12.01
C LYS A 60 1.20 11.29 -11.13
N ALA A 61 1.52 11.97 -10.03
CA ALA A 61 2.49 11.49 -9.06
C ALA A 61 2.13 10.07 -8.57
N ILE A 62 3.16 9.23 -8.43
CA ILE A 62 3.01 7.85 -7.95
C ILE A 62 2.51 7.83 -6.50
N SER A 63 2.90 8.82 -5.69
CA SER A 63 2.48 8.97 -4.29
C SER A 63 0.96 8.86 -4.08
N ARG A 64 0.16 9.34 -5.05
CA ARG A 64 -1.30 9.26 -5.01
C ARG A 64 -1.81 7.82 -5.02
N ASN A 65 -1.22 6.96 -5.85
CA ASN A 65 -1.57 5.54 -5.92
C ASN A 65 -1.15 4.79 -4.66
N LEU A 66 0.04 5.10 -4.13
CA LEU A 66 0.52 4.51 -2.88
C LEU A 66 -0.42 4.87 -1.71
N CYS A 67 -0.86 6.13 -1.63
CA CYS A 67 -1.88 6.57 -0.66
C CYS A 67 -3.21 5.81 -0.85
N GLY A 68 -3.64 5.64 -2.09
CA GLY A 68 -4.81 4.82 -2.45
C GLY A 68 -4.73 3.40 -1.90
N PHE A 69 -3.62 2.69 -2.18
CA PHE A 69 -3.40 1.33 -1.71
C PHE A 69 -3.35 1.24 -0.18
N LEU A 70 -2.62 2.15 0.49
CA LEU A 70 -2.55 2.20 1.95
C LEU A 70 -3.93 2.28 2.60
N ASN A 71 -4.78 3.19 2.09
CA ASN A 71 -6.09 3.45 2.67
C ASN A 71 -7.10 2.33 2.42
N THR A 72 -6.91 1.49 1.40
CA THR A 72 -7.73 0.27 1.26
C THR A 72 -7.38 -0.81 2.28
N GLY A 73 -6.15 -0.80 2.81
CA GLY A 73 -5.62 -1.86 3.68
C GLY A 73 -5.30 -3.17 2.95
N CYS A 74 -5.69 -3.33 1.68
CA CYS A 74 -5.43 -4.53 0.88
C CYS A 74 -4.00 -4.59 0.33
N GLY A 75 -3.23 -3.49 0.43
CA GLY A 75 -1.93 -3.37 -0.22
C GLY A 75 -2.04 -3.19 -1.73
N GLY A 76 -0.92 -3.37 -2.42
CA GLY A 76 -0.84 -3.26 -3.88
C GLY A 76 0.53 -2.82 -4.37
N THR A 77 0.78 -2.94 -5.67
CA THR A 77 2.07 -2.66 -6.30
C THR A 77 1.92 -1.67 -7.43
N VAL A 78 2.77 -0.65 -7.43
CA VAL A 78 3.00 0.24 -8.58
C VAL A 78 4.20 -0.27 -9.36
N TYR A 79 4.03 -0.48 -10.66
CA TYR A 79 5.05 -0.94 -11.59
C TYR A 79 5.53 0.22 -12.46
N ILE A 80 6.72 0.72 -12.18
CA ILE A 80 7.37 1.76 -12.99
C ILE A 80 8.11 1.09 -14.15
N GLY A 81 7.78 1.46 -15.39
CA GLY A 81 8.36 0.88 -16.61
C GLY A 81 7.44 -0.15 -17.29
N ILE A 82 6.24 -0.36 -16.78
CA ILE A 82 5.16 -1.04 -17.51
C ILE A 82 4.22 0.04 -18.06
N LEU A 83 3.86 -0.06 -19.34
CA LEU A 83 2.90 0.85 -19.98
C LEU A 83 1.46 0.46 -19.62
N ASP A 84 0.53 1.39 -19.75
CA ASP A 84 -0.90 1.19 -19.42
C ASP A 84 -1.52 -0.05 -20.09
N GLY A 85 -1.03 -0.45 -21.28
CA GLY A 85 -1.44 -1.69 -21.95
C GLY A 85 -0.75 -2.97 -21.48
N GLY A 86 -0.11 -2.97 -20.30
CA GLY A 86 0.63 -4.11 -19.74
C GLY A 86 1.97 -4.42 -20.41
N ARG A 87 2.38 -3.65 -21.42
CA ARG A 87 3.65 -3.89 -22.15
C ARG A 87 4.85 -3.45 -21.31
N VAL A 88 5.80 -4.36 -21.12
CA VAL A 88 7.08 -4.10 -20.44
C VAL A 88 7.98 -3.25 -21.34
N GLN A 89 8.40 -2.08 -20.85
CA GLN A 89 9.45 -1.27 -21.46
C GLN A 89 10.68 -1.14 -20.54
N GLY A 90 10.45 -1.11 -19.24
CA GLY A 90 11.44 -0.73 -18.25
C GLY A 90 11.82 0.75 -18.30
N VAL A 91 12.52 1.19 -17.28
CA VAL A 91 13.19 2.49 -17.20
C VAL A 91 14.69 2.27 -17.06
N ARG A 92 15.49 2.97 -17.87
CA ARG A 92 16.95 2.91 -17.75
C ARG A 92 17.38 3.68 -16.51
N LEU A 93 18.06 3.01 -15.60
CA LEU A 93 18.49 3.59 -14.34
C LEU A 93 19.94 3.22 -14.06
N THR A 94 20.79 4.23 -13.88
CA THR A 94 22.10 4.03 -13.23
C THR A 94 21.90 3.74 -11.74
N ARG A 95 22.95 3.26 -11.07
CA ARG A 95 22.88 3.03 -9.61
C ARG A 95 22.55 4.32 -8.84
N TYR A 96 23.10 5.45 -9.25
CA TYR A 96 22.79 6.75 -8.65
C TYR A 96 21.32 7.15 -8.84
N GLN A 97 20.71 6.82 -9.98
CA GLN A 97 19.28 7.07 -10.22
C GLN A 97 18.37 6.12 -9.43
N GLN A 98 18.82 4.88 -9.16
CA GLN A 98 18.12 3.97 -8.23
C GLN A 98 18.14 4.54 -6.80
N ASP A 99 19.29 5.03 -6.35
CA ASP A 99 19.43 5.68 -5.04
C ASP A 99 18.54 6.92 -4.94
N HIS A 100 18.54 7.78 -5.98
CA HIS A 100 17.62 8.91 -6.08
C HIS A 100 16.15 8.47 -5.92
N LEU A 101 15.70 7.48 -6.68
CA LEU A 101 14.30 7.02 -6.62
C LEU A 101 13.93 6.51 -5.22
N LEU A 102 14.82 5.76 -4.57
CA LEU A 102 14.62 5.28 -3.20
C LEU A 102 14.50 6.44 -2.19
N LEU A 103 15.34 7.47 -2.33
CA LEU A 103 15.31 8.67 -1.49
C LEU A 103 14.02 9.49 -1.75
N SER A 104 13.63 9.67 -3.01
CA SER A 104 12.38 10.36 -3.37
C SER A 104 11.16 9.62 -2.81
N LEU A 105 11.14 8.29 -2.87
CA LEU A 105 10.09 7.47 -2.27
C LEU A 105 10.04 7.66 -0.75
N GLN A 106 11.18 7.54 -0.08
CA GLN A 106 11.24 7.72 1.37
C GLN A 106 10.77 9.13 1.79
N ASP A 107 11.20 10.16 1.08
CA ASP A 107 10.79 11.54 1.33
C ASP A 107 9.27 11.74 1.12
N ALA A 108 8.70 11.21 0.04
CA ALA A 108 7.27 11.26 -0.21
C ALA A 108 6.47 10.52 0.88
N MET A 109 6.90 9.33 1.28
CA MET A 109 6.23 8.53 2.34
C MET A 109 6.32 9.20 3.72
N ASN A 110 7.40 9.93 3.99
CA ASN A 110 7.54 10.75 5.20
C ASN A 110 6.67 12.02 5.17
N ALA A 111 6.31 12.51 3.99
CA ALA A 111 5.46 13.68 3.80
C ALA A 111 3.98 13.42 4.07
N PHE A 112 3.57 12.15 4.09
CA PHE A 112 2.18 11.75 4.34
C PHE A 112 1.78 12.09 5.77
N ARG A 113 0.48 12.15 6.01
CA ARG A 113 -0.10 12.41 7.34
C ARG A 113 -1.07 11.29 7.71
N PRO A 114 -0.71 10.41 8.66
CA PRO A 114 0.60 10.32 9.33
C PRO A 114 1.73 9.86 8.37
N PRO A 115 3.01 10.08 8.72
CA PRO A 115 4.13 9.52 7.96
C PRO A 115 4.05 8.00 7.86
N VAL A 116 4.34 7.43 6.70
CA VAL A 116 4.21 5.98 6.48
C VAL A 116 5.47 5.24 6.95
N PRO A 117 5.35 4.29 7.89
CA PRO A 117 6.50 3.50 8.34
C PRO A 117 7.12 2.64 7.24
N ARG A 118 8.44 2.41 7.33
CA ARG A 118 9.18 1.61 6.34
C ARG A 118 8.69 0.17 6.21
N PHE A 119 8.15 -0.42 7.28
CA PHE A 119 7.64 -1.81 7.25
C PHE A 119 6.35 -1.96 6.44
N MET A 120 5.69 -0.86 6.04
CA MET A 120 4.45 -0.92 5.25
C MET A 120 4.70 -0.92 3.74
N TYR A 121 5.96 -0.78 3.29
CA TYR A 121 6.26 -0.76 1.86
C TYR A 121 7.65 -1.32 1.53
N THR A 122 7.78 -1.88 0.34
CA THR A 122 9.04 -2.38 -0.21
C THR A 122 9.28 -1.82 -1.61
N THR A 123 10.53 -1.92 -2.07
CA THR A 123 10.90 -1.50 -3.42
C THR A 123 11.89 -2.49 -4.00
N GLU A 124 11.58 -3.00 -5.19
CA GLU A 124 12.44 -3.92 -5.93
C GLU A 124 12.78 -3.35 -7.31
N PHE A 125 14.03 -3.49 -7.72
CA PHE A 125 14.50 -3.15 -9.07
C PHE A 125 14.68 -4.45 -9.85
N VAL A 126 13.69 -4.81 -10.66
CA VAL A 126 13.68 -6.06 -11.42
C VAL A 126 14.22 -5.79 -12.82
N PRO A 127 15.30 -6.46 -13.27
CA PRO A 127 15.90 -6.18 -14.57
C PRO A 127 14.96 -6.54 -15.72
N VAL A 128 15.04 -5.75 -16.79
CA VAL A 128 14.38 -6.01 -18.07
C VAL A 128 15.43 -6.47 -19.07
N LEU A 129 15.23 -7.69 -19.58
CA LEU A 129 16.11 -8.33 -20.55
C LEU A 129 15.57 -8.15 -21.97
N GLU A 130 16.43 -8.16 -22.97
CA GLU A 130 15.97 -8.34 -24.34
C GLU A 130 15.58 -9.81 -24.58
N PRO A 131 14.68 -10.11 -25.53
CA PRO A 131 14.32 -11.49 -25.85
C PRO A 131 15.54 -12.33 -26.24
N GLY A 132 15.81 -13.37 -25.47
CA GLY A 132 16.95 -14.28 -25.68
C GLY A 132 18.22 -13.91 -24.93
N ASP A 133 18.26 -12.78 -24.22
CA ASP A 133 19.39 -12.43 -23.36
C ASP A 133 19.38 -13.27 -22.07
N GLU A 134 20.57 -13.65 -21.61
CA GLU A 134 20.76 -14.20 -20.27
C GLU A 134 20.83 -13.08 -19.21
N TYR A 135 20.67 -13.44 -17.95
CA TYR A 135 20.70 -12.48 -16.84
C TYR A 135 22.03 -11.71 -16.84
N PRO A 136 21.99 -10.37 -16.86
CA PRO A 136 23.18 -9.57 -17.10
C PRO A 136 24.10 -9.56 -15.88
N TYR A 137 25.37 -9.90 -16.11
CA TYR A 137 26.47 -9.66 -15.17
C TYR A 137 27.03 -8.24 -15.33
N GLN A 138 26.19 -7.20 -15.30
CA GLN A 138 26.70 -5.83 -15.33
C GLN A 138 26.99 -5.33 -13.91
N PHE A 139 28.25 -5.46 -13.50
CA PHE A 139 28.81 -4.75 -12.36
C PHE A 139 29.64 -3.58 -12.88
N LEU A 140 29.00 -2.43 -13.06
CA LEU A 140 29.76 -1.18 -13.20
C LEU A 140 30.21 -0.75 -11.80
N PRO A 141 31.51 -0.60 -11.53
CA PRO A 141 31.97 -0.15 -10.22
C PRO A 141 31.45 1.27 -9.97
N VAL A 142 30.78 1.46 -8.84
CA VAL A 142 30.18 2.73 -8.46
C VAL A 142 30.97 3.35 -7.32
N SER A 143 31.38 4.60 -7.46
CA SER A 143 32.08 5.32 -6.38
C SER A 143 31.13 5.61 -5.23
N GLU A 144 31.40 5.05 -4.04
CA GLU A 144 30.61 5.31 -2.83
C GLU A 144 30.61 6.79 -2.43
N LYS A 145 31.72 7.49 -2.66
CA LYS A 145 31.81 8.94 -2.40
C LYS A 145 30.81 9.73 -3.23
N VAL A 146 30.57 9.31 -4.47
CA VAL A 146 29.58 9.95 -5.36
C VAL A 146 28.18 9.53 -4.96
N ARG A 147 27.96 8.26 -4.55
CA ARG A 147 26.64 7.80 -4.03
C ARG A 147 26.17 8.58 -2.80
N ALA A 148 27.12 9.07 -1.99
CA ALA A 148 26.82 9.87 -0.81
C ALA A 148 26.47 11.33 -1.13
N GLN A 149 26.58 11.78 -2.38
CA GLN A 149 26.21 13.15 -2.74
C GLN A 149 24.69 13.36 -2.59
N PRO A 150 24.27 14.52 -2.08
CA PRO A 150 22.84 14.78 -1.88
C PRO A 150 22.12 14.86 -3.22
N HIS A 151 20.98 14.17 -3.31
CA HIS A 151 20.08 14.28 -4.46
C HIS A 151 19.13 15.47 -4.29
N TYR A 152 18.72 16.05 -5.41
CA TYR A 152 17.70 17.10 -5.44
C TYR A 152 16.33 16.44 -5.49
N LEU A 153 15.65 16.38 -4.35
CA LEU A 153 14.31 15.80 -4.21
C LEU A 153 13.22 16.88 -4.38
N ARG A 154 11.97 16.45 -4.60
CA ARG A 154 10.78 17.32 -4.76
C ARG A 154 10.98 18.42 -5.80
N SER A 155 11.52 18.03 -6.94
CA SER A 155 11.81 18.95 -8.02
C SER A 155 11.63 18.24 -9.34
N HIS A 156 11.00 18.93 -10.29
CA HIS A 156 10.91 18.48 -11.67
C HIS A 156 12.21 18.75 -12.46
N LEU A 157 13.18 19.44 -11.85
CA LEU A 157 14.48 19.73 -12.46
C LEU A 157 15.40 18.51 -12.40
N PHE A 158 16.35 18.44 -13.33
CA PHE A 158 17.33 17.37 -13.35
C PHE A 158 18.25 17.40 -12.12
N CYS A 159 18.46 16.24 -11.52
CA CYS A 159 19.46 16.04 -10.49
C CYS A 159 20.84 15.77 -11.13
N TRP A 160 21.93 15.95 -10.37
CA TRP A 160 23.29 15.60 -10.82
C TRP A 160 23.38 14.16 -11.35
N CYS A 161 22.63 13.21 -10.79
CA CYS A 161 22.62 11.82 -11.25
C CYS A 161 22.01 11.63 -12.64
N ASP A 162 21.15 12.55 -13.07
CA ASP A 162 20.58 12.54 -14.41
C ASP A 162 21.57 13.10 -15.43
N TYR A 163 22.33 14.13 -15.06
CA TYR A 163 23.45 14.62 -15.86
C TYR A 163 24.57 13.59 -15.99
N ASP A 164 24.90 12.88 -14.90
CA ASP A 164 25.86 11.77 -14.91
C ASP A 164 25.40 10.61 -15.83
N ALA A 165 24.12 10.23 -15.74
CA ALA A 165 23.54 9.22 -16.62
C ALA A 165 23.58 9.64 -18.09
N LEU A 166 23.28 10.91 -18.39
CA LEU A 166 23.35 11.47 -19.74
C LEU A 166 24.80 11.50 -20.26
N GLY A 167 25.75 11.90 -19.43
CA GLY A 167 27.17 11.88 -19.75
C GLY A 167 27.67 10.47 -20.05
N SER A 168 27.28 9.51 -19.21
CA SER A 168 27.58 8.08 -19.42
C SER A 168 27.00 7.55 -20.73
N PHE A 169 25.75 7.91 -21.04
CA PHE A 169 25.09 7.54 -22.29
C PHE A 169 25.80 8.12 -23.51
N ASN A 170 26.17 9.41 -23.47
CA ASN A 170 26.95 10.05 -24.54
C ASN A 170 28.36 9.44 -24.68
N GLY A 171 28.90 8.88 -23.61
CA GLY A 171 30.13 8.08 -23.60
C GLY A 171 29.96 6.63 -24.07
N GLY A 172 28.77 6.24 -24.53
CA GLY A 172 28.47 4.89 -25.03
C GLY A 172 28.11 3.86 -23.94
N VAL A 173 28.01 4.27 -22.67
CA VAL A 173 27.58 3.40 -21.58
C VAL A 173 26.05 3.42 -21.49
N ILE A 174 25.42 2.33 -21.86
CA ILE A 174 23.96 2.19 -21.81
C ILE A 174 23.56 1.56 -20.47
N PRO A 175 22.82 2.28 -19.60
CA PRO A 175 22.34 1.70 -18.35
C PRO A 175 21.31 0.60 -18.60
N MET A 176 21.31 -0.38 -17.70
CA MET A 176 20.29 -1.43 -17.69
C MET A 176 18.89 -0.85 -17.47
N SER A 177 17.90 -1.51 -18.07
CA SER A 177 16.49 -1.19 -17.89
C SER A 177 15.92 -2.01 -16.73
N TYR A 178 15.07 -1.38 -15.92
CA TYR A 178 14.40 -2.03 -14.78
C TYR A 178 12.90 -1.77 -14.82
N VAL A 179 12.11 -2.74 -14.38
CA VAL A 179 10.79 -2.47 -13.80
C VAL A 179 11.02 -2.23 -12.31
N VAL A 180 10.57 -1.08 -11.82
CA VAL A 180 10.64 -0.78 -10.38
C VAL A 180 9.28 -1.11 -9.77
N GLU A 181 9.27 -2.06 -8.86
CA GLU A 181 8.07 -2.46 -8.14
C GLU A 181 8.06 -1.78 -6.78
N ILE A 182 7.08 -0.92 -6.54
CA ILE A 182 6.84 -0.33 -5.22
C ILE A 182 5.59 -0.98 -4.65
N SER A 183 5.78 -1.83 -3.64
CA SER A 183 4.70 -2.64 -3.06
C SER A 183 4.32 -2.11 -1.69
N ILE A 184 3.04 -1.82 -1.50
CA ILE A 184 2.40 -1.57 -0.21
C ILE A 184 1.96 -2.91 0.36
N ILE A 185 2.39 -3.18 1.58
CA ILE A 185 2.12 -4.44 2.26
C ILE A 185 0.68 -4.40 2.78
N PRO A 186 -0.13 -5.47 2.58
CA PRO A 186 -1.46 -5.55 3.15
C PRO A 186 -1.44 -5.41 4.67
N ILE A 187 -2.40 -4.67 5.22
CA ILE A 187 -2.46 -4.40 6.65
C ILE A 187 -3.18 -5.55 7.33
N TYR A 188 -2.41 -6.41 8.01
CA TYR A 188 -2.95 -7.45 8.87
C TYR A 188 -3.04 -6.95 10.31
N ARG A 189 -4.23 -7.02 10.91
CA ARG A 189 -4.47 -6.52 12.28
C ARG A 189 -3.74 -7.31 13.36
N ASP A 190 -3.40 -8.56 13.07
CA ASP A 190 -2.67 -9.43 14.00
C ASP A 190 -1.16 -9.15 14.00
N ASP A 191 -0.66 -8.35 13.06
CA ASP A 191 0.75 -8.01 12.97
C ASP A 191 1.18 -7.12 14.16
N PRO A 192 2.20 -7.52 14.94
CA PRO A 192 2.70 -6.73 16.06
C PRO A 192 3.10 -5.29 15.70
N TRP A 193 3.68 -5.07 14.51
CA TRP A 193 4.13 -3.76 14.05
C TRP A 193 2.95 -2.85 13.73
N VAL A 194 1.91 -3.41 13.11
CA VAL A 194 0.66 -2.70 12.82
C VAL A 194 -0.05 -2.33 14.12
N ARG A 195 -0.13 -3.26 15.08
CA ARG A 195 -0.73 -3.00 16.40
C ARG A 195 0.00 -1.94 17.21
N ALA A 196 1.33 -1.87 17.10
CA ALA A 196 2.11 -0.82 17.75
C ALA A 196 1.91 0.56 17.10
N PHE A 197 1.58 0.58 15.80
CA PHE A 197 1.38 1.80 15.03
C PHE A 197 -0.04 2.37 15.16
N ILE A 198 -1.05 1.51 15.19
CA ILE A 198 -2.44 1.92 15.40
C ILE A 198 -2.64 2.16 16.90
N PRO A 199 -3.13 3.34 17.33
CA PRO A 199 -3.40 3.59 18.75
C PRO A 199 -4.33 2.50 19.33
N ASP A 200 -4.24 2.24 20.63
CA ASP A 200 -5.13 1.35 21.41
C ASP A 200 -6.59 1.88 21.42
N CYS A 201 -7.22 1.94 20.25
CA CYS A 201 -8.61 2.26 20.09
C CYS A 201 -9.40 0.95 20.20
N LYS A 202 -10.42 0.94 21.06
CA LYS A 202 -11.41 -0.16 21.21
C LYS A 202 -12.26 -0.42 19.96
N ILE A 203 -11.89 0.21 18.84
CA ILE A 203 -12.60 0.27 17.57
C ILE A 203 -11.53 0.15 16.49
N ALA A 204 -11.52 -0.98 15.81
CA ALA A 204 -10.49 -1.35 14.86
C ALA A 204 -10.85 -0.80 13.47
N THR A 205 -10.48 0.44 13.16
CA THR A 205 -10.49 0.96 11.78
C THR A 205 -9.07 0.94 11.22
N ASN A 206 -8.93 0.79 9.90
CA ASN A 206 -7.61 0.92 9.28
C ASN A 206 -7.09 2.36 9.43
N PRO A 207 -5.76 2.56 9.56
CA PRO A 207 -5.18 3.89 9.58
C PRO A 207 -5.45 4.58 8.24
N ILE A 208 -5.87 5.84 8.32
CA ILE A 208 -6.10 6.67 7.14
C ILE A 208 -4.92 7.60 6.95
N PHE A 209 -4.39 7.60 5.74
CA PHE A 209 -3.28 8.41 5.30
C PHE A 209 -3.77 9.51 4.35
N GLN A 210 -3.34 10.73 4.63
CA GLN A 210 -3.41 11.86 3.73
C GLN A 210 -2.08 11.97 2.99
N CYS A 211 -2.16 12.11 1.66
CA CYS A 211 -1.01 12.24 0.79
C CYS A 211 -0.33 13.63 0.96
N GLU A 212 0.84 13.80 0.37
CA GLU A 212 1.65 15.03 0.47
C GLU A 212 0.94 16.29 -0.09
N ASP A 213 -0.03 16.11 -0.98
CA ASP A 213 -0.87 17.17 -1.55
C ASP A 213 -2.07 17.54 -0.64
N GLY A 214 -2.17 16.93 0.54
CA GLY A 214 -3.26 17.14 1.48
C GLY A 214 -4.54 16.40 1.12
N GLN A 215 -4.56 15.55 0.09
CA GLN A 215 -5.74 14.80 -0.30
C GLN A 215 -5.72 13.38 0.27
N ILE A 216 -6.90 12.81 0.49
CA ILE A 216 -7.08 11.42 0.92
C ILE A 216 -7.55 10.63 -0.28
N TYR A 217 -6.79 9.59 -0.63
CA TYR A 217 -7.05 8.77 -1.80
C TYR A 217 -7.47 7.37 -1.40
N PHE A 218 -8.46 6.81 -2.09
CA PHE A 218 -8.80 5.38 -2.02
C PHE A 218 -8.76 4.78 -3.41
N ARG A 219 -8.22 3.57 -3.51
CA ARG A 219 -8.28 2.78 -4.73
C ARG A 219 -9.64 2.07 -4.81
N LYS A 220 -10.35 2.18 -5.93
CA LYS A 220 -11.57 1.42 -6.23
C LYS A 220 -11.45 0.82 -7.63
N GLN A 221 -11.49 -0.50 -7.72
CA GLN A 221 -11.19 -1.21 -8.97
C GLN A 221 -9.85 -0.69 -9.52
N SER A 222 -9.80 -0.08 -10.70
CA SER A 222 -8.60 0.51 -11.29
C SER A 222 -8.51 2.05 -11.14
N THR A 223 -9.41 2.68 -10.38
CA THR A 223 -9.51 4.15 -10.30
C THR A 223 -9.17 4.67 -8.90
N LEU A 224 -8.46 5.80 -8.87
CA LEU A 224 -8.22 6.60 -7.67
C LEU A 224 -9.38 7.56 -7.41
N VAL A 225 -9.99 7.46 -6.23
CA VAL A 225 -11.06 8.34 -5.79
C VAL A 225 -10.58 9.19 -4.62
N THR A 226 -10.85 10.49 -4.66
CA THR A 226 -10.58 11.42 -3.56
C THR A 226 -11.72 11.43 -2.57
N TYR A 227 -11.40 11.38 -1.29
CA TYR A 227 -12.36 11.39 -0.19
C TYR A 227 -12.21 12.66 0.64
N SER A 228 -13.34 13.26 1.03
CA SER A 228 -13.34 14.29 2.07
C SER A 228 -13.27 13.66 3.46
N LEU A 229 -12.92 14.44 4.49
CA LEU A 229 -12.93 13.95 5.87
C LEU A 229 -14.31 13.44 6.32
N ARG A 230 -15.41 14.00 5.78
CA ARG A 230 -16.76 13.52 6.08
C ARG A 230 -17.03 12.15 5.49
N ASP A 231 -16.56 11.91 4.26
CA ASP A 231 -16.70 10.61 3.60
C ASP A 231 -15.88 9.54 4.35
N VAL A 232 -14.68 9.91 4.81
CA VAL A 232 -13.83 9.03 5.65
C VAL A 232 -14.52 8.72 6.98
N GLU A 233 -15.11 9.72 7.64
CA GLU A 233 -15.85 9.50 8.89
C GLU A 233 -17.04 8.57 8.67
N GLN A 234 -17.77 8.73 7.57
CA GLN A 234 -18.89 7.86 7.23
C GLN A 234 -18.40 6.42 6.98
N LEU A 235 -17.34 6.23 6.18
CA LEU A 235 -16.75 4.93 5.93
C LEU A 235 -16.28 4.25 7.23
N ALA A 236 -15.62 5.00 8.11
CA ALA A 236 -15.19 4.50 9.41
C ALA A 236 -16.40 4.06 10.25
N ARG A 237 -17.49 4.85 10.28
CA ARG A 237 -18.72 4.44 10.98
C ARG A 237 -19.32 3.17 10.40
N GLU A 238 -19.38 3.05 9.09
CA GLU A 238 -19.89 1.85 8.40
C GLU A 238 -19.04 0.62 8.69
N GLU A 239 -17.70 0.72 8.64
CA GLU A 239 -16.77 -0.36 8.98
C GLU A 239 -16.96 -0.84 10.42
N VAL A 240 -17.11 0.10 11.36
CA VAL A 240 -17.32 -0.19 12.78
C VAL A 240 -18.67 -0.85 13.02
N LEU A 241 -19.72 -0.39 12.34
CA LEU A 241 -21.02 -1.04 12.37
C LEU A 241 -20.93 -2.47 11.86
N LEU A 242 -20.31 -2.70 10.70
CA LEU A 242 -20.14 -4.04 10.14
C LEU A 242 -19.39 -4.98 11.10
N TYR A 243 -18.35 -4.49 11.77
CA TYR A 243 -17.59 -5.28 12.74
C TYR A 243 -18.36 -5.56 14.04
N ARG A 244 -19.07 -4.56 14.59
CA ARG A 244 -19.80 -4.69 15.86
C ARG A 244 -21.17 -5.34 15.71
N MET A 245 -21.80 -5.27 14.55
CA MET A 245 -23.16 -5.78 14.32
C MET A 245 -23.30 -7.26 14.67
N PRO A 246 -22.40 -8.18 14.27
CA PRO A 246 -22.50 -9.58 14.68
C PRO A 246 -22.47 -9.77 16.21
N GLN A 247 -21.63 -9.00 16.91
CA GLN A 247 -21.50 -9.06 18.37
C GLN A 247 -22.76 -8.51 19.05
N LEU A 248 -23.29 -7.39 18.56
CA LEU A 248 -24.55 -6.80 19.02
C LEU A 248 -25.73 -7.73 18.77
N MET A 249 -25.80 -8.35 17.58
CA MET A 249 -26.86 -9.31 17.24
C MET A 249 -26.80 -10.56 18.11
N LYS A 250 -25.61 -11.05 18.46
CA LYS A 250 -25.44 -12.15 19.41
C LYS A 250 -25.93 -11.75 20.81
N ALA A 251 -25.45 -10.62 21.34
CA ALA A 251 -25.86 -10.13 22.65
C ALA A 251 -27.37 -9.87 22.73
N TRP A 252 -27.98 -9.36 21.66
CA TRP A 252 -29.42 -9.16 21.57
C TRP A 252 -30.20 -10.48 21.61
N LYS A 253 -29.74 -11.51 20.88
CA LYS A 253 -30.33 -12.86 20.95
C LYS A 253 -30.23 -13.44 22.36
N ASP A 254 -29.07 -13.32 23.00
CA ASP A 254 -28.85 -13.82 24.36
C ASP A 254 -29.78 -13.10 25.36
N MET A 255 -29.94 -11.78 25.23
CA MET A 255 -30.87 -10.99 26.06
C MET A 255 -32.34 -11.38 25.86
N MET A 256 -32.76 -11.61 24.61
CA MET A 256 -34.13 -12.07 24.33
C MET A 256 -34.38 -13.46 24.93
N THR A 257 -33.40 -14.36 24.79
CA THR A 257 -33.47 -15.70 25.39
C THR A 257 -33.63 -15.62 26.92
N TYR A 258 -32.88 -14.73 27.57
CA TYR A 258 -32.99 -14.50 29.01
C TYR A 258 -34.37 -13.97 29.42
N ARG A 259 -34.93 -13.02 28.68
CA ARG A 259 -36.29 -12.50 28.95
C ARG A 259 -37.35 -13.59 28.82
N THR A 260 -37.27 -14.44 27.80
CA THR A 260 -38.19 -15.56 27.63
C THR A 260 -38.08 -16.55 28.80
N LEU A 261 -36.85 -16.85 29.24
CA LEU A 261 -36.63 -17.70 30.42
C LEU A 261 -37.21 -17.07 31.70
N GLN A 262 -37.06 -15.75 31.89
CA GLN A 262 -37.67 -15.06 33.04
C GLN A 262 -39.20 -15.18 33.03
N GLN A 263 -39.84 -14.95 31.88
CA GLN A 263 -41.29 -15.10 31.75
C GLN A 263 -41.75 -16.53 32.10
N LEU A 264 -41.05 -17.56 31.60
CA LEU A 264 -41.36 -18.95 31.93
C LEU A 264 -41.18 -19.28 33.41
N VAL A 265 -40.18 -18.67 34.07
CA VAL A 265 -39.96 -18.83 35.51
C VAL A 265 -41.07 -18.16 36.31
N ASP A 266 -41.48 -16.95 35.93
CA ASP A 266 -42.56 -16.22 36.60
C ASP A 266 -43.89 -16.96 36.45
N GLU A 267 -44.21 -17.46 35.25
CA GLU A 267 -45.39 -18.30 34.99
C GLU A 267 -45.39 -19.59 35.83
N ALA A 268 -44.22 -20.25 35.95
CA ALA A 268 -44.10 -21.46 36.77
C ALA A 268 -44.25 -21.16 38.27
N LEU A 269 -43.80 -20.00 38.75
CA LEU A 269 -43.98 -19.57 40.13
C LEU A 269 -45.43 -19.23 40.45
N ASP A 270 -46.14 -18.59 39.52
CA ASP A 270 -47.57 -18.27 39.67
C ASP A 270 -48.43 -19.55 39.68
N GLN A 271 -48.16 -20.50 38.77
CA GLN A 271 -48.82 -21.81 38.79
C GLN A 271 -48.58 -22.57 40.11
N LYS A 272 -47.39 -22.43 40.71
CA LYS A 272 -47.07 -23.08 41.98
C LYS A 272 -47.82 -22.45 43.16
N LYS A 273 -48.04 -21.13 43.14
CA LYS A 273 -48.87 -20.43 44.15
C LYS A 273 -50.35 -20.79 44.04
N ASP A 274 -50.87 -20.88 42.82
CA ASP A 274 -52.27 -21.27 42.58
C ASP A 274 -52.53 -22.71 43.03
N ASN A 275 -51.56 -23.61 42.85
CA ASN A 275 -51.66 -24.98 43.34
C ASN A 275 -51.55 -25.07 44.88
N SER A 276 -50.73 -24.26 45.55
CA SER A 276 -50.68 -24.25 47.02
C SER A 276 -51.94 -23.65 47.67
N CYS A 277 -52.56 -22.62 47.06
CA CYS A 277 -53.82 -22.06 47.55
C CYS A 277 -55.00 -23.04 47.44
N ASN A 278 -54.99 -23.92 46.44
CA ASN A 278 -56.04 -24.93 46.25
C ASN A 278 -55.90 -26.17 47.16
N GLU A 279 -54.69 -26.46 47.69
CA GLU A 279 -54.49 -27.54 48.67
C GLU A 279 -54.91 -27.13 50.08
N ASP A 280 -54.76 -25.86 50.46
CA ASP A 280 -55.19 -25.35 51.77
C ASP A 280 -56.71 -25.20 51.91
N GLN A 281 -57.47 -25.20 50.80
CA GLN A 281 -58.95 -25.20 50.82
C GLN A 281 -59.56 -26.62 50.86
N LYS A 282 -58.73 -27.68 50.81
CA LYS A 282 -59.17 -29.09 50.79
C LYS A 282 -58.90 -29.87 52.09
N LYS A 283 -58.43 -29.21 53.15
CA LYS A 283 -58.33 -29.76 54.51
C LYS A 283 -59.38 -29.13 55.42
#